data_AF-A0A229GQP5-F1
#
_entry.id   AF-A0A229GQP5-F1
#
_cell.length_a   1.000
_cell.length_b   1.000
_cell.length_c   1.000
_cell.angle_alpha   90.00
_cell.angle_beta   90.00
_cell.angle_gamma   90.00
#
_symmetry.space_group_name_H-M   'P 1'
#
loop_
_entity.id
_entity.type
_entity.pdbx_description
1 polymer ?
#
loop_
_entity_poly.entity_id
_entity_poly.type
_entity_poly.pdbx_seq_one_letter_code
_entity_poly.pdbx_strand_id
1 'polypeptide(L)'
;MRAYLLKANGCVIGYLTAHDANRHRRWDLIEGSSPGDQGDTLRPRVILIWVADVYRHRGVGAALVQALVDDFGCHVADAYWSTPISDAGQLSSEGIWISWPAGRLQRR
;
A
#
# COMPACT_ATOMS: atom_id res chain seq x y z
N MET A 1 4.42 -4.62 13.41
CA MET A 1 3.18 -4.04 12.83
C MET A 1 3.10 -2.60 13.28
N ARG A 2 2.74 -1.68 12.38
CA ARG A 2 2.70 -0.23 12.61
C ARG A 2 1.36 0.35 12.14
N ALA A 3 0.90 1.39 12.81
CA ALA A 3 -0.33 2.09 12.49
C ALA A 3 -0.12 3.61 12.55
N TYR A 4 -0.61 4.32 11.54
CA TYR A 4 -0.50 5.77 11.40
C TYR A 4 -1.89 6.36 11.35
N LEU A 5 -2.11 7.45 12.10
CA LEU A 5 -3.37 8.17 12.18
C LEU A 5 -3.12 9.62 11.83
N LEU A 6 -3.86 10.16 10.86
CA LEU A 6 -3.88 11.59 10.60
C LEU A 6 -5.14 12.18 11.24
N LYS A 7 -4.95 13.21 12.07
CA LYS A 7 -6.03 13.90 12.78
C LYS A 7 -6.17 15.34 12.30
N ALA A 8 -7.41 15.81 12.18
CA ALA A 8 -7.75 17.22 12.00
C ALA A 8 -8.97 17.55 12.84
N ASN A 9 -8.95 18.70 13.51
CA ASN A 9 -10.05 19.15 14.39
C ASN A 9 -10.45 18.11 15.45
N GLY A 10 -9.48 17.35 15.98
CA GLY A 10 -9.73 16.29 16.96
C GLY A 10 -10.29 14.98 16.39
N CYS A 11 -10.66 14.94 15.10
CA CYS A 11 -11.16 13.75 14.42
C CYS A 11 -10.05 13.03 13.64
N VAL A 12 -10.10 11.70 13.60
CA VAL A 12 -9.26 10.91 12.69
C VAL A 12 -9.83 11.03 11.29
N ILE A 13 -9.04 11.56 10.36
CA ILE A 13 -9.44 11.78 8.96
C ILE A 13 -8.77 10.79 8.00
N GLY A 14 -7.77 10.05 8.48
CA GLY A 14 -7.11 9.00 7.73
C GLY A 14 -6.36 8.04 8.63
N TYR A 15 -6.22 6.81 8.15
CA TYR A 15 -5.61 5.71 8.88
C TYR A 15 -4.85 4.79 7.91
N LEU A 16 -3.68 4.32 8.32
CA LEU A 16 -2.86 3.36 7.58
C LEU A 16 -2.33 2.28 8.53
N THR A 17 -2.38 1.01 8.13
CA THR A 17 -1.63 -0.07 8.78
C THR A 17 -0.61 -0.70 7.86
N ALA A 18 0.53 -1.06 8.44
CA ALA A 18 1.62 -1.70 7.72
C ALA A 18 2.32 -2.78 8.56
N HIS A 19 2.98 -3.71 7.88
CA HIS A 19 4.02 -4.56 8.45
C HIS A 19 5.16 -4.67 7.45
N ASP A 20 6.35 -5.03 7.92
CA ASP A 20 7.49 -5.21 7.03
C ASP A 20 7.46 -6.62 6.49
N ALA A 21 7.66 -6.77 5.18
CA ALA A 21 7.65 -8.05 4.50
C ALA A 21 8.83 -8.12 3.53
N ASN A 22 9.43 -9.31 3.44
CA ASN A 22 10.52 -9.57 2.49
C ASN A 22 10.02 -10.26 1.22
N ARG A 23 8.80 -10.82 1.17
CA ARG A 23 8.26 -11.49 -0.03
C ARG A 23 7.27 -10.60 -0.79
N HIS A 24 7.65 -10.16 -1.98
CA HIS A 24 6.86 -9.28 -2.83
C HIS A 24 7.13 -9.53 -4.32
N ARG A 25 6.16 -9.23 -5.18
CA ARG A 25 6.32 -9.26 -6.65
C ARG A 25 5.88 -7.94 -7.24
N ARG A 26 6.59 -7.48 -8.27
CA ARG A 26 6.20 -6.26 -9.00
C ARG A 26 4.94 -6.56 -9.78
N TRP A 27 3.99 -5.64 -9.79
CA TRP A 27 2.87 -5.70 -10.70
C TRP A 27 2.75 -4.37 -11.41
N ASP A 28 3.14 -4.35 -12.68
CA ASP A 28 2.84 -3.22 -13.54
C ASP A 28 1.33 -3.26 -13.78
N LEU A 29 0.57 -2.26 -13.35
CA LEU A 29 -0.91 -2.23 -13.39
C LEU A 29 -1.50 -2.21 -14.81
N ILE A 30 -0.69 -2.48 -15.83
CA ILE A 30 -1.10 -2.64 -17.22
C ILE A 30 -1.89 -3.95 -17.33
N GLU A 31 -3.08 -3.89 -17.90
CA GLU A 31 -3.93 -5.05 -18.11
C GLU A 31 -3.19 -6.13 -18.93
N GLY A 32 -3.10 -7.36 -18.40
CA GLY A 32 -2.41 -8.48 -19.04
C GLY A 32 -0.92 -8.65 -18.68
N SER A 33 -0.35 -7.81 -17.82
CA SER A 33 1.02 -8.00 -17.32
C SER A 33 1.12 -9.19 -16.36
N SER A 34 2.19 -9.97 -16.50
CA SER A 34 2.53 -11.01 -15.54
C SER A 34 3.20 -10.38 -14.31
N PRO A 35 3.00 -10.91 -13.09
CA PRO A 35 3.80 -10.49 -11.94
C PRO A 35 5.29 -10.64 -12.27
N GLY A 36 6.07 -9.59 -12.01
CA GLY A 36 7.52 -9.63 -12.16
C GLY A 36 8.19 -10.55 -11.14
N ASP A 37 9.52 -10.60 -11.21
CA ASP A 37 10.34 -11.43 -10.35
C ASP A 37 10.10 -11.13 -8.86
N GLN A 38 10.26 -12.17 -8.05
CA GLN A 38 10.15 -12.07 -6.61
C GLN A 38 11.37 -11.33 -6.05
N GLY A 39 11.13 -10.24 -5.34
CA GLY A 39 12.15 -9.57 -4.55
C GLY A 39 12.17 -10.11 -3.12
N ASP A 40 13.36 -10.15 -2.52
CA ASP A 40 13.60 -10.60 -1.13
C ASP A 40 14.01 -9.45 -0.18
N THR A 41 14.02 -8.21 -0.66
CA THR A 41 14.33 -7.03 0.16
C THR A 41 13.23 -6.78 1.21
N LEU A 42 13.61 -6.53 2.47
CA LEU A 42 12.66 -6.13 3.51
C LEU A 42 12.13 -4.73 3.23
N ARG A 43 10.81 -4.59 3.09
CA ARG A 43 10.16 -3.31 2.79
C ARG A 43 8.84 -3.15 3.53
N PRO A 44 8.36 -1.91 3.75
CA PRO A 44 7.07 -1.68 4.38
C PRO A 44 5.94 -2.08 3.44
N ARG A 45 5.06 -2.96 3.91
CA ARG A 45 3.84 -3.39 3.21
C ARG A 45 2.61 -2.77 3.87
N VAL A 46 1.94 -1.89 3.15
CA VAL A 46 0.62 -1.34 3.46
C VAL A 46 -0.42 -2.46 3.39
N ILE A 47 -1.10 -2.69 4.51
CA ILE A 47 -2.19 -3.67 4.65
C ILE A 47 -3.53 -3.01 4.32
N LEU A 48 -3.73 -1.81 4.85
CA LEU A 48 -4.95 -1.04 4.68
C LEU A 48 -4.62 0.44 4.77
N ILE A 49 -5.18 1.21 3.85
CA ILE A 49 -5.25 2.67 3.94
C ILE A 49 -6.70 3.08 3.84
N TRP A 50 -7.11 4.04 4.64
CA TRP A 50 -8.43 4.64 4.55
C TRP A 50 -8.32 6.15 4.76
N VAL A 51 -9.15 6.87 4.00
CA VAL A 51 -9.30 8.33 4.08
C VAL A 51 -10.79 8.61 4.14
N ALA A 52 -11.19 9.43 5.11
CA ALA A 52 -12.56 9.92 5.23
C ALA A 52 -12.98 10.60 3.92
N ASP A 53 -14.19 10.30 3.44
CA ASP A 53 -14.62 10.62 2.08
C ASP A 53 -14.48 12.12 1.74
N VAL A 54 -14.93 12.99 2.65
CA VAL A 54 -14.85 14.46 2.51
C VAL A 54 -13.40 15.02 2.51
N TYR A 55 -12.42 14.19 2.89
CA TYR A 55 -10.98 14.51 2.91
C TYR A 55 -10.20 13.79 1.79
N ARG A 56 -10.87 13.02 0.92
CA ARG A 56 -10.23 12.44 -0.26
C ARG A 56 -9.77 13.53 -1.23
N HIS A 57 -8.76 13.20 -2.04
CA HIS A 57 -8.09 14.14 -2.97
C HIS A 57 -7.41 15.35 -2.32
N ARG A 58 -7.24 15.36 -0.98
CA ARG A 58 -6.52 16.42 -0.25
C ARG A 58 -5.13 15.99 0.25
N GLY A 59 -4.54 14.95 -0.36
CA GLY A 59 -3.21 14.46 0.02
C GLY A 59 -3.13 13.67 1.33
N VAL A 60 -4.24 13.38 2.01
CA VAL A 60 -4.24 12.62 3.29
C VAL A 60 -3.60 11.23 3.13
N GLY A 61 -3.95 10.49 2.07
CA GLY A 61 -3.36 9.19 1.79
C GLY A 61 -1.85 9.27 1.54
N ALA A 62 -1.42 10.26 0.76
CA ALA A 62 -0.01 10.51 0.49
C ALA A 62 0.77 10.84 1.77
N ALA A 63 0.21 11.68 2.65
CA ALA A 63 0.83 12.02 3.92
C ALA A 63 1.01 10.79 4.84
N LEU A 64 0.02 9.88 4.86
CA LEU A 64 0.12 8.63 5.62
C LEU A 64 1.20 7.70 5.05
N VAL A 65 1.31 7.58 3.73
CA VAL A 65 2.36 6.78 3.08
C VAL A 65 3.73 7.40 3.29
N GLN A 66 3.84 8.73 3.22
CA GLN A 66 5.08 9.43 3.49
C GLN A 66 5.57 9.16 4.93
N ALA A 67 4.68 9.28 5.92
CA ALA A 67 5.02 8.98 7.30
C ALA A 67 5.50 7.53 7.50
N LEU A 68 4.94 6.57 6.77
CA LEU A 68 5.37 5.17 6.79
C LEU A 68 6.80 5.00 6.26
N VAL A 69 7.10 5.62 5.11
CA VAL A 69 8.42 5.44 4.48
C VAL A 69 9.52 6.25 5.17
N ASP A 70 9.18 7.40 5.74
CA ASP A 70 10.08 8.19 6.59
C ASP A 70 10.46 7.40 7.84
N ASP A 71 9.48 6.80 8.53
CA ASP A 71 9.70 5.97 9.72
C ASP A 71 10.48 4.69 9.40
N PHE A 72 10.33 4.13 8.19
CA PHE A 72 11.13 2.99 7.76
C PHE A 72 12.53 3.38 7.25
N GLY A 73 12.72 4.59 6.75
CA GLY A 73 13.96 5.05 6.11
C GLY A 73 14.09 4.60 4.64
N CYS A 74 13.01 4.65 3.86
CA CYS A 74 13.00 4.31 2.42
C CYS A 74 12.24 5.34 1.56
N HIS A 75 12.19 5.13 0.24
CA HIS A 75 11.41 5.98 -0.66
C HIS A 75 9.98 5.47 -0.82
N VAL A 76 9.05 6.35 -1.22
CA VAL A 76 7.64 5.98 -1.50
C VAL A 76 7.53 4.85 -2.53
N ALA A 77 8.41 4.85 -3.54
CA ALA A 77 8.48 3.79 -4.55
C ALA A 77 8.84 2.40 -3.97
N ASP A 78 9.35 2.37 -2.74
CA ASP A 78 9.72 1.14 -2.05
C ASP A 78 8.58 0.54 -1.21
N ALA A 79 7.47 1.27 -1.03
CA ALA A 79 6.31 0.79 -0.28
C ALA A 79 5.45 -0.16 -1.11
N TYR A 80 4.96 -1.23 -0.48
CA TYR A 80 4.21 -2.30 -1.12
C TYR A 80 2.77 -2.37 -0.64
N TRP A 81 1.88 -2.95 -1.44
CA TRP A 81 0.46 -3.06 -1.11
C TRP A 81 0.05 -4.53 -0.99
N SER A 82 -0.68 -4.88 0.07
CA SER A 82 -1.40 -6.16 0.08
C SER A 82 -2.54 -6.14 -0.92
N THR A 83 -2.73 -7.23 -1.66
CA THR A 83 -3.96 -7.44 -2.42
C THR A 83 -5.10 -7.91 -1.51
N PRO A 84 -6.36 -7.57 -1.83
CA PRO A 84 -6.82 -6.77 -2.96
C PRO A 84 -6.71 -5.26 -2.73
N ILE A 85 -6.52 -4.52 -3.82
CA ILE A 85 -6.51 -3.05 -3.84
C ILE A 85 -7.86 -2.61 -4.39
N SER A 86 -8.59 -1.80 -3.63
CA SER A 86 -9.87 -1.23 -4.07
C SER A 86 -9.67 -0.37 -5.33
N ASP A 87 -10.71 -0.18 -6.14
CA ASP A 87 -10.66 0.64 -7.37
C ASP A 87 -10.06 2.04 -7.13
N ALA A 88 -10.45 2.69 -6.02
CA ALA A 88 -9.91 3.99 -5.62
C ALA A 88 -8.40 3.95 -5.30
N GLY A 89 -7.90 2.80 -4.84
CA GLY A 89 -6.48 2.57 -4.56
C GLY A 89 -5.66 2.29 -5.83
N GLN A 90 -6.25 1.68 -6.86
CA GLN A 90 -5.57 1.43 -8.13
C GLN A 90 -5.25 2.73 -8.89
N LEU A 91 -6.14 3.72 -8.79
CA LEU A 91 -5.99 5.04 -9.44
C LEU A 91 -4.89 5.92 -8.82
N SER A 92 -4.33 5.55 -7.66
CA SER A 92 -3.40 6.38 -6.89
C SER A 92 -1.93 5.98 -7.04
N SER A 93 -1.60 5.06 -7.94
CA SER A 93 -0.28 4.41 -7.98
C SER A 93 0.29 4.28 -9.39
N GLU A 94 1.45 4.88 -9.65
CA GLU A 94 2.24 4.72 -10.89
C GLU A 94 3.03 3.39 -10.91
N GLY A 95 2.41 2.30 -10.45
CA GLY A 95 3.03 0.97 -10.30
C GLY A 95 2.91 0.44 -8.88
N ILE A 96 2.50 -0.83 -8.73
CA ILE A 96 2.26 -1.43 -7.41
C ILE A 96 3.00 -2.75 -7.30
N TRP A 97 3.71 -2.94 -6.19
CA TRP A 97 4.16 -4.27 -5.80
C TRP A 97 3.07 -4.94 -4.96
N ILE A 98 2.71 -6.16 -5.34
CA ILE A 98 1.68 -6.93 -4.66
C ILE A 98 2.26 -8.15 -3.95
N SER A 99 1.55 -8.61 -2.92
CA SER A 99 1.75 -9.91 -2.33
C SER A 99 0.41 -10.55 -2.02
N TRP A 100 0.21 -11.74 -2.57
CA TRP A 100 -0.95 -12.57 -2.32
C TRP A 100 -0.82 -13.29 -0.96
N PRO A 101 -1.92 -13.53 -0.24
CA PRO A 101 -1.91 -14.51 0.84
C PRO A 101 -1.57 -15.89 0.24
N ALA A 102 -0.64 -16.61 0.88
CA ALA A 102 -0.36 -17.99 0.53
C ALA A 102 -1.67 -18.79 0.65
N GLY A 103 -2.16 -19.35 -0.46
CA GLY A 103 -3.34 -20.22 -0.45
C GLY A 103 -4.38 -20.01 -1.56
N ARG A 104 -4.17 -19.14 -2.56
CA ARG A 104 -5.11 -19.02 -3.71
C ARG A 104 -4.45 -19.35 -5.05
N LEU A 105 -4.08 -20.62 -5.20
CA LEU A 105 -3.94 -21.31 -6.48
C LEU A 105 -4.91 -22.49 -6.47
N GLN A 106 -6.11 -22.26 -6.97
CA GLN A 106 -6.91 -23.18 -7.79
C GLN A 106 -8.31 -22.60 -7.95
N ARG A 107 -8.63 -22.13 -9.16
CA ARG A 107 -9.79 -22.59 -9.93
C ARG A 107 -9.73 -21.98 -11.34
N ARG A 108 -9.47 -22.90 -12.27
CA ARG A 108 -9.76 -22.97 -13.71
C ARG A 108 -9.65 -21.70 -14.55
#